data_AF-A0AAV5WXU5-F1
#
_entry.id   AF-A0AAV5WXU5-F1
#
_cell.length_a   1.000
_cell.length_b   1.000
_cell.length_c   1.000
_cell.angle_alpha   90.00
_cell.angle_beta   90.00
_cell.angle_gamma   90.00
#
_symmetry.space_group_name_H-M   'P 1'
#
loop_
_entity.id
_entity.type
_entity.pdbx_description
1 polymer ?
#
loop_
_entity_poly.entity_id
_entity_poly.type
_entity_poly.pdbx_seq_one_letter_code
_entity_poly.pdbx_strand_id
1 'polypeptide(L)'
;MEGRLKWWPLADIIYSIEYIRTFSFFEELSTADQRILAVTTVQTVTNLTRAYYSVEQRSEVTVNPDGLRHNVKWETVLDLEYDCEVIMGIYRLNVSEGEFALLKAIVCTDCGYLYIKLFKAAIHPLYRIIFVQWASLVPFFTKL
;
A
#
# COMPACT_ATOMS: atom_id res chain seq x y z
N MET A 1 23.42 -21.41 -0.42
CA MET A 1 23.52 -20.37 0.63
C MET A 1 22.23 -20.41 1.40
N GLU A 2 22.31 -20.63 2.71
CA GLU A 2 21.18 -20.77 3.63
C GLU A 2 20.14 -19.66 3.40
N GLY A 3 18.94 -20.08 3.04
CA GLY A 3 17.82 -19.19 2.74
C GLY A 3 17.32 -18.52 4.00
N ARG A 4 17.88 -17.35 4.35
CA ARG A 4 17.15 -16.40 5.18
C ARG A 4 15.83 -16.12 4.48
N LEU A 5 14.72 -16.56 5.08
CA LEU A 5 13.38 -16.15 4.68
C LEU A 5 13.37 -14.62 4.62
N LYS A 6 13.32 -14.06 3.41
CA LYS A 6 13.23 -12.62 3.21
C LYS A 6 11.77 -12.23 3.38
N TRP A 7 11.46 -11.54 4.47
CA TRP A 7 10.12 -11.06 4.77
C TRP A 7 9.91 -9.66 4.17
N TRP A 8 9.95 -9.59 2.84
CA TRP A 8 9.70 -8.35 2.09
C TRP A 8 8.39 -7.65 2.50
N PRO A 9 7.24 -8.35 2.65
CA PRO A 9 6.01 -7.70 3.10
C PRO A 9 6.16 -6.97 4.44
N LEU A 10 6.87 -7.57 5.41
CA LEU A 10 7.06 -6.96 6.72
C LEU A 10 8.00 -5.75 6.64
N ALA A 11 9.08 -5.86 5.85
CA ALA A 11 9.98 -4.74 5.61
C ALA A 11 9.24 -3.56 4.97
N ASP A 12 8.42 -3.82 3.95
CA ASP A 12 7.67 -2.78 3.24
C ASP A 12 6.64 -2.08 4.16
N ILE A 13 6.00 -2.83 5.07
CA ILE A 13 5.12 -2.27 6.10
C ILE A 13 5.90 -1.36 7.05
N ILE A 14 7.05 -1.83 7.57
CA ILE A 14 7.89 -1.04 8.48
C ILE A 14 8.34 0.25 7.80
N TYR A 15 8.85 0.18 6.56
CA TYR A 15 9.24 1.37 5.82
C TYR A 15 8.09 2.31 5.54
N SER A 16 6.87 1.79 5.32
CA SER A 16 5.68 2.62 5.14
C SER A 16 5.28 3.34 6.43
N ILE A 17 5.40 2.69 7.59
CA ILE A 17 5.17 3.33 8.90
C ILE A 17 6.20 4.44 9.13
N GLU A 18 7.48 4.14 8.93
CA GLU A 18 8.54 5.14 9.11
C GLU A 18 8.38 6.30 8.13
N TYR A 19 7.94 6.05 6.89
CA TYR A 19 7.60 7.10 5.94
C TYR A 19 6.46 8.00 6.44
N ILE A 20 5.36 7.42 6.94
CA ILE A 20 4.23 8.19 7.49
C ILE A 20 4.69 9.07 8.66
N ARG A 21 5.62 8.59 9.49
CA ARG A 21 6.18 9.35 10.61
C ARG A 21 7.05 10.54 10.20
N THR A 22 7.48 10.62 8.94
CA THR A 22 8.27 11.77 8.45
C THR A 22 7.43 13.03 8.27
N PHE A 23 6.10 12.92 8.23
CA PHE A 23 5.25 14.10 8.08
C PHE A 23 5.05 14.81 9.41
N SER A 24 5.23 16.13 9.43
CA SER A 24 5.09 16.95 10.65
C SER A 24 3.71 16.83 11.30
N PHE A 25 2.65 16.73 10.49
CA PHE A 25 1.29 16.57 11.02
C PHE A 25 1.14 15.28 11.85
N PHE A 26 1.95 14.25 11.61
CA PHE A 26 1.87 12.99 12.35
C PHE A 26 2.26 13.19 13.81
N GLU A 27 3.27 14.01 14.08
CA GLU A 27 3.72 14.33 15.43
C GLU A 27 2.71 15.19 16.20
N GLU A 28 1.88 15.95 15.48
CA GLU A 28 0.81 16.80 16.05
C GLU A 28 -0.43 15.99 16.48
N LEU A 29 -0.58 14.76 15.99
CA LEU A 29 -1.70 13.88 16.32
C LEU A 29 -1.55 13.26 17.72
N SER A 30 -2.69 12.94 18.35
CA SER A 30 -2.68 12.12 19.57
C SER A 30 -2.14 10.71 19.27
N THR A 31 -1.57 10.03 20.27
CA THR A 31 -1.08 8.64 20.09
C THR A 31 -2.18 7.69 19.57
N ALA A 32 -3.44 7.91 19.96
CA ALA A 32 -4.57 7.16 19.45
C ALA A 32 -4.81 7.43 17.96
N ASP A 33 -4.78 8.70 17.55
CA ASP A 33 -4.99 9.10 16.15
C ASP A 33 -3.82 8.70 15.25
N GLN A 34 -2.57 8.79 15.75
CA GLN A 34 -1.38 8.27 15.07
C GLN A 34 -1.53 6.78 14.75
N ARG A 35 -2.02 5.99 15.72
CA ARG A 35 -2.26 4.56 15.53
C ARG A 35 -3.38 4.29 14.53
N ILE A 36 -4.49 5.03 14.63
CA ILE A 36 -5.61 4.90 13.69
C ILE A 36 -5.14 5.23 12.27
N LEU A 37 -4.41 6.32 12.09
CA LEU A 37 -3.87 6.72 10.81
C LEU A 37 -2.90 5.66 10.26
N ALA A 38 -1.94 5.21 11.07
CA ALA A 38 -0.98 4.20 10.64
C ALA A 38 -1.68 2.90 10.21
N VAL A 39 -2.59 2.38 11.03
CA VAL A 39 -3.33 1.14 10.71
C VAL A 39 -4.19 1.28 9.46
N THR A 40 -4.80 2.44 9.23
CA THR A 40 -5.69 2.66 8.07
C THR A 40 -4.95 2.95 6.77
N THR A 41 -3.75 3.54 6.81
CA THR A 41 -3.03 4.00 5.62
C THR A 41 -1.85 3.10 5.22
N VAL A 42 -1.21 2.40 6.17
CA VAL A 42 0.06 1.67 5.92
C VAL A 42 -0.04 0.67 4.78
N GLN A 43 -1.15 -0.05 4.67
CA GLN A 43 -1.33 -1.06 3.63
C GLN A 43 -1.42 -0.43 2.24
N THR A 44 -2.17 0.66 2.11
CA THR A 44 -2.33 1.38 0.83
C THR A 44 -0.99 2.01 0.43
N VAL A 45 -0.27 2.63 1.37
CA VAL A 45 1.07 3.20 1.13
C VAL A 45 2.07 2.12 0.69
N THR A 46 2.01 0.95 1.33
CA THR A 46 2.84 -0.22 0.99
C THR A 46 2.57 -0.70 -0.42
N ASN A 47 1.30 -0.94 -0.76
CA ASN A 47 0.89 -1.43 -2.08
C ASN A 47 1.24 -0.42 -3.18
N LEU A 48 0.97 0.86 -2.94
CA LEU A 48 1.29 1.93 -3.88
C LEU A 48 2.81 2.04 -4.12
N THR A 49 3.62 1.91 -3.06
CA THR A 49 5.09 1.92 -3.17
C THR A 49 5.61 0.73 -3.97
N ARG A 50 5.08 -0.46 -3.73
CA ARG A 50 5.45 -1.68 -4.46
C ARG A 50 5.05 -1.62 -5.93
N ALA A 51 3.86 -1.09 -6.22
CA ALA A 51 3.38 -0.93 -7.59
C ALA A 51 4.27 0.04 -8.38
N TYR A 52 4.58 1.21 -7.80
CA TYR A 52 5.47 2.18 -8.43
C TYR A 52 6.88 1.63 -8.64
N TYR A 53 7.45 0.96 -7.62
CA TYR A 53 8.73 0.27 -7.78
C TYR A 53 8.71 -0.74 -8.93
N SER A 54 7.61 -1.48 -9.09
CA SER A 54 7.47 -2.47 -10.16
C SER A 54 7.40 -1.83 -11.54
N VAL A 55 6.75 -0.67 -11.67
CA VAL A 55 6.77 0.15 -12.89
C VAL A 55 8.19 0.60 -13.23
N GLU A 56 8.96 1.08 -12.25
CA GLU A 56 10.36 1.47 -12.43
C GLU A 56 11.23 0.29 -12.88
N GLN A 57 10.92 -0.93 -12.41
CA GLN A 57 11.54 -2.17 -12.87
C GLN A 57 10.98 -2.71 -14.19
N ARG A 58 10.08 -1.97 -14.86
CA ARG A 58 9.39 -2.38 -16.11
C ARG A 58 8.66 -3.73 -15.99
N SER A 59 8.07 -3.97 -14.83
CA SER A 59 7.32 -5.19 -14.53
C SER A 59 5.82 -4.89 -14.49
N GLU A 60 5.04 -5.76 -15.14
CA GLU A 60 3.57 -5.72 -15.11
C GLU A 60 2.98 -6.37 -13.84
N VAL A 61 3.83 -6.96 -13.01
CA VAL A 61 3.48 -7.62 -11.74
C VAL A 61 4.36 -7.11 -10.61
N THR A 62 3.91 -7.28 -9.37
CA THR A 62 4.71 -6.84 -8.23
C THR A 62 6.03 -7.62 -8.11
N VAL A 63 7.13 -6.88 -8.05
CA VAL A 63 8.48 -7.42 -7.85
C VAL A 63 9.05 -6.97 -6.51
N ASN A 64 9.74 -7.87 -5.84
CA ASN A 64 10.47 -7.57 -4.62
C ASN A 64 11.81 -6.87 -4.94
N PRO A 65 12.48 -6.25 -3.94
CA PRO A 65 13.78 -5.60 -4.13
C PRO A 65 14.91 -6.52 -4.62
N ASP A 66 14.77 -7.84 -4.48
CA ASP A 66 15.73 -8.80 -5.04
C ASP A 66 15.43 -9.22 -6.49
N GLY A 67 14.47 -8.56 -7.13
CA GLY A 67 14.06 -8.82 -8.51
C GLY A 67 13.18 -10.05 -8.68
N LEU A 68 12.91 -10.81 -7.60
CA LEU A 68 11.99 -11.92 -7.65
C LEU A 68 10.55 -11.40 -7.64
N ARG A 69 9.69 -12.05 -8.41
CA ARG A 69 8.25 -11.80 -8.35
C ARG A 69 7.76 -12.02 -6.92
N HIS A 70 6.85 -11.17 -6.51
CA HIS A 70 6.21 -11.33 -5.24
C HIS A 70 5.32 -12.58 -5.28
N ASN A 71 5.71 -13.61 -4.53
CA ASN A 71 5.02 -14.90 -4.49
C ASN A 71 3.76 -14.81 -3.62
N VAL A 72 2.76 -14.04 -4.05
CA VAL A 72 1.40 -14.23 -3.55
C VAL A 72 0.82 -15.38 -4.36
N LYS A 73 0.31 -16.40 -3.66
CA LYS A 73 -0.65 -17.31 -4.28
C LYS A 73 -1.90 -16.46 -4.53
N TRP A 74 -2.11 -16.03 -5.76
CA TRP A 74 -3.38 -15.43 -6.15
C TRP A 74 -4.42 -16.54 -6.04
N GLU A 75 -5.23 -16.48 -4.99
CA GLU A 75 -6.29 -17.46 -4.77
C GLU A 75 -7.51 -17.12 -5.62
N THR A 76 -7.63 -15.85 -6.01
CA THR A 76 -8.73 -15.33 -6.82
C THR A 76 -8.24 -14.45 -7.97
N VAL A 77 -9.08 -14.31 -9.01
CA VAL A 77 -8.85 -13.34 -10.10
C VAL A 77 -8.79 -11.91 -9.58
N LEU A 78 -9.51 -11.62 -8.49
CA LEU A 78 -9.53 -10.31 -7.86
C LEU A 78 -8.18 -9.93 -7.24
N ASP A 79 -7.43 -10.90 -6.70
CA ASP A 79 -6.08 -10.65 -6.14
C ASP A 79 -5.09 -10.26 -7.25
N LEU A 80 -5.24 -10.88 -8.41
CA LEU A 80 -4.45 -10.58 -9.61
C LEU A 80 -4.81 -9.20 -10.18
N GLU A 81 -6.11 -8.92 -10.35
CA GLU A 81 -6.58 -7.62 -10.82
C GLU A 81 -6.11 -6.50 -9.88
N TYR A 82 -6.22 -6.69 -8.56
CA TYR A 82 -5.80 -5.68 -7.60
C TYR A 82 -4.30 -5.32 -7.69
N ASP A 83 -3.43 -6.34 -7.78
CA ASP A 83 -1.97 -6.12 -7.85
C ASP A 83 -1.56 -5.50 -9.20
N CYS A 84 -2.14 -5.97 -10.30
CA CYS A 84 -1.81 -5.50 -11.65
C CYS A 84 -2.48 -4.17 -12.01
N GLU A 85 -3.71 -3.87 -11.55
CA GLU A 85 -4.43 -2.65 -11.95
C GLU A 85 -3.74 -1.39 -11.46
N VAL A 86 -3.19 -1.40 -10.23
CA VAL A 86 -2.46 -0.24 -9.70
C VAL A 86 -1.19 0.01 -10.53
N ILE A 87 -0.44 -1.06 -10.84
CA ILE A 87 0.75 -1.01 -11.71
C ILE A 87 0.38 -0.45 -13.09
N MET A 88 -0.66 -0.99 -13.70
CA MET A 88 -1.14 -0.56 -15.02
C MET A 88 -1.65 0.88 -14.99
N GLY A 89 -2.28 1.32 -13.91
CA GLY A 89 -2.72 2.70 -13.71
C GLY A 89 -1.53 3.67 -13.69
N ILE A 90 -0.51 3.38 -12.90
CA ILE A 90 0.73 4.17 -12.82
C ILE A 90 1.42 4.21 -14.19
N TYR A 91 1.54 3.06 -14.86
CA TYR A 91 2.17 2.96 -16.18
C TYR A 91 1.41 3.75 -17.25
N ARG A 92 0.08 3.61 -17.33
CA ARG A 92 -0.76 4.29 -18.33
C ARG A 92 -0.78 5.80 -18.17
N LEU A 93 -0.76 6.27 -16.92
CA LEU A 93 -0.75 7.70 -16.61
C LEU A 93 0.66 8.31 -16.73
N ASN A 94 1.70 7.50 -16.94
CA ASN A 94 3.09 7.93 -16.99
C ASN A 94 3.46 8.79 -15.78
N VAL A 95 3.08 8.32 -14.59
CA VAL A 95 3.26 9.04 -13.33
C VAL A 95 4.76 9.26 -13.08
N SER A 96 5.16 10.52 -13.00
CA SER A 96 6.53 10.90 -12.66
C SER A 96 6.84 10.64 -11.17
N GLU A 97 8.13 10.60 -10.82
CA GLU A 97 8.58 10.45 -9.43
C GLU A 97 7.98 11.52 -8.50
N GLY A 98 7.91 12.77 -8.96
CA GLY A 98 7.31 13.87 -8.19
C GLY A 98 5.81 13.69 -7.98
N GLU A 99 5.07 13.30 -9.02
CA GLU A 99 3.63 13.00 -8.90
C GLU A 99 3.37 11.80 -8.00
N PHE A 100 4.22 10.78 -8.06
CA PHE A 100 4.15 9.63 -7.16
C PHE A 100 4.39 10.03 -5.71
N ALA A 101 5.40 10.85 -5.43
CA ALA A 101 5.68 11.35 -4.08
C ALA A 101 4.47 12.12 -3.50
N LEU A 102 3.84 12.97 -4.31
CA LEU A 102 2.63 13.69 -3.94
C LEU A 102 1.44 12.75 -3.73
N LEU A 103 1.22 11.79 -4.61
CA LEU A 103 0.15 10.79 -4.49
C LEU A 103 0.31 9.99 -3.19
N LYS A 104 1.53 9.55 -2.87
CA LYS A 104 1.85 8.84 -1.64
C LYS A 104 1.59 9.72 -0.40
N ALA A 105 1.96 11.00 -0.46
CA ALA A 105 1.67 11.95 0.63
C ALA A 105 0.16 12.15 0.84
N ILE A 106 -0.62 12.29 -0.24
CA ILE A 106 -2.09 12.40 -0.17
C ILE A 106 -2.68 11.18 0.54
N VAL A 107 -2.24 9.97 0.18
CA VAL A 107 -2.67 8.73 0.85
C VAL A 107 -2.31 8.74 2.34
N CYS A 108 -1.14 9.24 2.72
CA CYS A 108 -0.72 9.34 4.13
C CYS A 108 -1.53 10.37 4.94
N THR A 109 -2.10 11.38 4.28
CA THR A 109 -2.95 12.39 4.94
C THR A 109 -4.43 11.98 5.02
N ASP A 110 -4.84 10.93 4.31
CA ASP A 110 -6.25 10.54 4.26
C ASP A 110 -6.56 9.45 5.29
N CYS A 111 -7.18 9.86 6.39
CA CYS A 111 -7.85 8.97 7.33
C CYS A 111 -9.19 8.46 6.73
N GLY A 112 -9.11 7.71 5.63
CA GLY A 112 -10.14 6.78 5.18
C GLY A 112 -11.50 7.34 4.76
N TYR A 113 -11.67 8.65 4.49
CA TYR A 113 -13.00 9.18 4.15
C TYR A 113 -13.08 10.01 2.86
N LEU A 114 -12.00 10.67 2.41
CA LEU A 114 -12.09 11.57 1.25
C LEU A 114 -11.78 10.86 -0.09
N TYR A 115 -10.81 9.94 -0.12
CA TYR A 115 -10.54 9.10 -1.29
C TYR A 115 -11.72 8.20 -1.60
N ILE A 116 -12.41 7.67 -0.59
CA ILE A 116 -13.59 6.83 -0.80
C ILE A 116 -14.64 7.56 -1.64
N LYS A 117 -14.81 8.87 -1.53
CA LYS A 117 -15.79 9.61 -2.35
C LYS A 117 -15.27 10.00 -3.73
N LEU A 118 -13.99 10.40 -3.85
CA LEU A 118 -13.38 10.76 -5.14
C LEU A 118 -13.11 9.53 -6.03
N PHE A 119 -12.76 8.39 -5.45
CA PHE A 119 -12.59 7.11 -6.16
C PHE A 119 -13.91 6.34 -6.35
N LYS A 120 -14.95 6.54 -5.51
CA LYS A 120 -16.30 5.96 -5.73
C LYS A 120 -16.92 6.38 -7.05
N ALA A 121 -16.58 7.55 -7.56
CA ALA A 121 -17.08 8.03 -8.85
C ALA A 121 -16.34 7.41 -10.06
N ALA A 122 -15.13 6.85 -9.85
CA ALA A 122 -14.28 6.37 -10.94
C ALA A 122 -14.14 4.84 -11.00
N ILE A 123 -14.11 4.11 -9.86
CA ILE A 123 -13.84 2.66 -9.84
C ILE A 123 -14.69 1.97 -8.75
N HIS A 124 -15.90 1.56 -9.12
CA HIS A 124 -16.93 0.96 -8.25
C HIS A 124 -16.73 -0.54 -7.84
N PRO A 125 -15.79 -1.36 -8.36
CA PRO A 125 -15.62 -2.75 -7.85
C PRO A 125 -14.76 -2.90 -6.58
N LEU A 126 -13.88 -1.95 -6.26
CA LEU A 126 -12.81 -2.11 -5.26
C LEU A 126 -13.29 -2.15 -3.78
N TYR A 127 -14.55 -1.82 -3.51
CA TYR A 127 -15.05 -1.63 -2.14
C TYR A 127 -15.35 -2.95 -1.39
N ARG A 128 -15.40 -4.10 -2.07
CA ARG A 128 -15.77 -5.38 -1.45
C ARG A 128 -14.60 -6.13 -0.79
N ILE A 129 -13.35 -5.74 -1.09
CA ILE A 129 -12.16 -6.57 -0.85
C ILE A 129 -11.29 -6.05 0.31
N ILE A 130 -11.24 -4.72 0.53
CA ILE A 130 -10.50 -4.11 1.65
C ILE A 130 -10.98 -4.64 3.02
N PHE A 131 -12.24 -5.07 3.13
CA PHE A 131 -12.81 -5.57 4.38
C PHE A 131 -12.34 -6.99 4.76
N VAL A 132 -11.86 -7.80 3.81
CA VAL A 132 -11.56 -9.22 4.04
C VAL A 132 -10.17 -9.43 4.64
N GLN A 133 -9.18 -8.59 4.27
CA GLN A 133 -7.84 -8.60 4.87
C GLN A 133 -7.75 -7.86 6.22
N TRP A 134 -8.71 -6.97 6.51
CA TRP A 134 -8.80 -6.29 7.81
C TRP A 134 -9.04 -7.29 8.95
N ALA A 135 -9.83 -8.34 8.75
CA ALA A 135 -10.19 -9.28 9.81
C ALA A 135 -9.03 -10.16 10.31
N SER A 136 -7.98 -10.38 9.51
CA SER A 136 -6.86 -11.25 9.86
C SER A 136 -5.69 -10.52 10.54
N LEU A 137 -5.59 -9.18 10.40
CA LEU A 137 -4.50 -8.37 10.96
C LEU A 137 -4.88 -7.59 12.23
N VAL A 138 -6.17 -7.40 12.51
CA VAL A 138 -6.69 -6.77 13.75
C VAL A 138 -6.09 -7.36 15.05
N PRO A 139 -5.83 -8.68 15.18
CA PRO A 139 -5.23 -9.23 16.40
C PRO A 139 -3.77 -8.81 16.63
N PHE A 140 -3.04 -8.42 15.58
CA PHE A 140 -1.64 -8.00 15.67
C PHE A 140 -1.53 -6.54 16.12
N PHE A 141 -2.42 -5.69 15.62
CA PHE A 141 -2.42 -4.26 15.91
C PHE A 141 -3.19 -3.88 17.17
N THR A 142 -3.89 -4.78 17.85
CA THR A 142 -4.60 -4.51 19.13
C THR A 142 -3.75 -4.78 20.38
N LYS A 143 -2.55 -5.37 20.22
CA LYS A 143 -1.63 -5.72 21.33
C LYS A 143 -0.38 -4.84 21.45
N LEU A 144 -0.19 -3.90 20.53
CA LEU A 144 0.71 -2.74 20.67
C LEU A 144 -0.02 -1.59 21.39
#